data_AF-A0A1W9M4R9-F1
#
_entry.id   AF-A0A1W9M4R9-F1
#
_cell.length_a   1.000
_cell.length_b   1.000
_cell.length_c   1.000
_cell.angle_alpha   90.00
_cell.angle_beta   90.00
_cell.angle_gamma   90.00
#
_symmetry.space_group_name_H-M   'P 1'
#
loop_
_entity.id
_entity.type
_entity.pdbx_description
1 polymer ?
#
loop_
_entity_poly.entity_id
_entity_poly.type
_entity_poly.pdbx_seq_one_letter_code
_entity_poly.pdbx_strand_id
1 'polypeptide(L)'
;MHSTPSEASFNLQKQLRRYGAGTAGLLLTLCTAANAGATAHAAWAEINGQGVEVRYSLQGEQGWSTAQSLSGDAGIHITPAMATDQSGTVWVVWVERGTDGYILHYNAIDNGTVTADGTIPSPCTRNYAPTVLVDESNTLWAAWGGFDGQDEDIYASFWDGVVWSPPQLVHEGNDVPDILPVLGQGDNGHAWISWTKLQNNQSYTVHALWDGAAWSPPQADSFNSTSATTQFQSGDVSAAAATTASAADRLPAMPAQAASRIMGVMTMPGAGPVQSLSDRIVPLR
;
A
#
# COMPACT_ATOMS: atom_id res chain seq x y z
N MET A 1 -38.71 0.70 -1.77
CA MET A 1 -38.15 0.73 -3.14
C MET A 1 -36.69 1.12 -3.01
N HIS A 2 -35.80 0.23 -3.45
CA HIS A 2 -34.36 0.27 -3.21
C HIS A 2 -33.69 1.51 -3.83
N SER A 3 -32.75 2.10 -3.08
CA SER A 3 -31.80 3.08 -3.58
C SER A 3 -30.40 2.50 -3.43
N THR A 4 -29.67 2.55 -4.54
CA THR A 4 -28.44 1.84 -4.92
C THR A 4 -27.15 2.44 -4.32
N PRO A 5 -26.04 1.68 -4.35
CA PRO A 5 -24.76 2.07 -3.75
C PRO A 5 -23.99 3.02 -4.67
N SER A 6 -23.56 4.20 -4.21
CA SER A 6 -22.47 4.96 -4.85
C SER A 6 -22.17 6.30 -4.18
N GLU A 7 -20.92 6.49 -3.75
CA GLU A 7 -20.14 7.69 -4.13
C GLU A 7 -18.62 7.42 -4.07
N ALA A 8 -18.15 6.58 -3.14
CA ALA A 8 -16.73 6.16 -3.08
C ALA A 8 -16.29 5.33 -4.31
N SER A 9 -17.15 4.44 -4.81
CA SER A 9 -16.89 3.64 -6.02
C SER A 9 -16.85 4.48 -7.30
N PHE A 10 -17.36 5.72 -7.27
CA PHE A 10 -17.44 6.60 -8.44
C PHE A 10 -16.09 7.28 -8.76
N ASN A 11 -15.21 7.44 -7.77
CA ASN A 11 -13.90 8.05 -7.97
C ASN A 11 -12.86 7.09 -8.59
N LEU A 12 -12.95 5.78 -8.33
CA LEU A 12 -12.14 4.79 -9.05
C LEU A 12 -12.56 4.68 -10.54
N GLN A 13 -13.87 4.75 -10.82
CA GLN A 13 -14.39 4.64 -12.20
C GLN A 13 -14.09 5.86 -13.08
N LYS A 14 -13.94 7.06 -12.50
CA LYS A 14 -13.64 8.29 -13.27
C LYS A 14 -12.18 8.36 -13.76
N GLN A 15 -11.25 7.70 -13.07
CA GLN A 15 -9.86 7.59 -13.55
C GLN A 15 -9.72 6.63 -14.75
N LEU A 16 -10.66 5.70 -14.94
CA LEU A 16 -10.61 4.70 -16.02
C LEU A 16 -11.12 5.18 -17.39
N ARG A 17 -11.73 6.37 -17.52
CA ARG A 17 -12.41 6.81 -18.77
C ARG A 17 -11.63 7.79 -19.65
N ARG A 18 -10.33 8.06 -19.41
CA ARG A 18 -9.61 9.12 -20.16
C ARG A 18 -8.49 8.70 -21.10
N TYR A 19 -8.22 7.41 -21.29
CA TYR A 19 -7.12 7.01 -22.18
C TYR A 19 -7.63 6.23 -23.39
N GLY A 20 -7.63 6.94 -24.53
CA GLY A 20 -7.89 6.39 -25.85
C GLY A 20 -6.73 5.51 -26.34
N ALA A 21 -7.06 4.61 -27.25
CA ALA A 21 -6.18 3.61 -27.81
C ALA A 21 -4.83 4.17 -28.29
N GLY A 22 -3.73 3.50 -27.90
CA GLY A 22 -2.45 3.58 -28.64
C GLY A 22 -1.20 3.98 -27.86
N THR A 23 -1.26 4.24 -26.55
CA THR A 23 -0.05 4.48 -25.75
C THR A 23 -0.01 3.53 -24.55
N ALA A 24 1.14 2.88 -24.35
CA ALA A 24 1.48 2.20 -23.09
C ALA A 24 1.49 3.26 -21.98
N GLY A 25 0.33 3.48 -21.38
CA GLY A 25 0.10 4.47 -20.32
C GLY A 25 0.44 3.86 -18.98
N LEU A 26 1.60 4.25 -18.44
CA LEU A 26 2.07 3.93 -17.10
C LEU A 26 1.24 4.69 -16.05
N LEU A 27 0.69 3.96 -15.05
CA LEU A 27 0.58 4.32 -13.62
C LEU A 27 -0.37 3.34 -12.91
N LEU A 28 -0.04 2.94 -11.66
CA LEU A 28 -0.98 3.10 -10.53
C LEU A 28 -0.40 2.81 -9.13
N THR A 29 0.76 2.15 -8.96
CA THR A 29 1.42 2.05 -7.62
C THR A 29 2.90 1.74 -7.83
N LEU A 30 3.80 2.49 -7.19
CA LEU A 30 5.22 2.15 -7.08
C LEU A 30 5.49 1.88 -5.60
N CYS A 31 6.13 0.76 -5.30
CA CYS A 31 6.70 0.50 -3.99
C CYS A 31 8.20 0.32 -4.17
N THR A 32 8.99 0.86 -3.24
CA THR A 32 10.44 0.72 -3.21
C THR A 32 10.90 0.17 -1.89
N ALA A 33 11.87 -0.74 -1.96
CA ALA A 33 12.60 -1.23 -0.80
C ALA A 33 14.09 -1.19 -1.11
N ALA A 34 14.92 -0.97 -0.09
CA ALA A 34 16.36 -0.87 -0.24
C ALA A 34 17.06 -1.85 0.72
N ASN A 35 17.97 -2.66 0.19
CA ASN A 35 18.87 -3.49 1.01
C ASN A 35 20.19 -2.75 1.28
N ALA A 36 20.95 -3.21 2.27
CA ALA A 36 22.20 -2.61 2.75
C ALA A 36 23.32 -2.43 1.69
N GLY A 37 23.10 -2.90 0.45
CA GLY A 37 24.01 -2.78 -0.69
C GLY A 37 23.61 -1.75 -1.77
N ALA A 38 22.70 -0.81 -1.50
CA ALA A 38 22.21 0.20 -2.46
C ALA A 38 21.40 -0.37 -3.65
N THR A 39 20.80 -1.55 -3.49
CA THR A 39 19.85 -2.11 -4.46
C THR A 39 18.45 -1.60 -4.14
N ALA A 40 17.78 -0.98 -5.11
CA ALA A 40 16.37 -0.61 -5.00
C ALA A 40 15.50 -1.60 -5.76
N HIS A 41 14.32 -1.88 -5.24
CA HIS A 41 13.32 -2.72 -5.89
C HIS A 41 12.16 -1.85 -6.36
N ALA A 42 11.52 -2.21 -7.47
CA ALA A 42 10.31 -1.57 -7.94
C ALA A 42 9.30 -2.62 -8.37
N ALA A 43 8.07 -2.50 -7.89
CA ALA A 43 6.93 -3.24 -8.43
C ALA A 43 5.79 -2.28 -8.81
N TRP A 44 5.14 -2.53 -9.95
CA TRP A 44 4.06 -1.70 -10.48
C TRP A 44 3.03 -2.52 -11.28
N ALA A 45 1.82 -1.98 -11.41
CA ALA A 45 0.81 -2.50 -12.32
C ALA A 45 0.94 -1.85 -13.70
N GLU A 46 0.91 -2.64 -14.77
CA GLU A 46 1.14 -2.21 -16.15
C GLU A 46 0.07 -2.76 -17.09
N ILE A 47 -0.56 -1.88 -17.89
CA ILE A 47 -1.54 -2.30 -18.90
C ILE A 47 -0.78 -2.88 -20.10
N ASN A 48 -1.08 -4.14 -20.47
CA ASN A 48 -0.36 -4.87 -21.52
C ASN A 48 -1.25 -5.21 -22.74
N GLY A 49 -2.23 -4.38 -23.11
CA GLY A 49 -3.10 -4.62 -24.28
C GLY A 49 -4.01 -5.86 -24.22
N GLN A 50 -3.81 -6.78 -23.28
CA GLN A 50 -4.62 -7.96 -23.00
C GLN A 50 -5.28 -7.85 -21.61
N GLY A 51 -4.64 -7.18 -20.66
CA GLY A 51 -5.07 -7.01 -19.27
C GLY A 51 -4.18 -6.00 -18.52
N VAL A 52 -3.97 -6.26 -17.24
CA VAL A 52 -3.05 -5.49 -16.37
C VAL A 52 -2.15 -6.48 -15.65
N GLU A 53 -0.84 -6.40 -15.83
CA GLU A 53 0.13 -7.27 -15.16
C GLU A 53 0.82 -6.56 -13.99
N VAL A 54 1.29 -7.33 -13.01
CA VAL A 54 2.26 -6.84 -12.03
C VAL A 54 3.66 -7.09 -12.55
N ARG A 55 4.47 -6.03 -12.58
CA ARG A 55 5.84 -6.02 -13.09
C ARG A 55 6.81 -5.73 -11.96
N TYR A 56 8.03 -6.24 -12.09
CA TYR A 56 9.12 -6.03 -11.14
C TYR A 56 10.43 -5.67 -11.85
N SER A 57 11.22 -4.77 -11.26
CA SER A 57 12.58 -4.46 -11.67
C SER A 57 13.49 -4.22 -10.47
N LEU A 58 14.75 -4.61 -10.63
CA LEU A 58 15.81 -4.48 -9.64
C LEU A 58 16.82 -3.43 -10.11
N GLN A 59 17.14 -2.45 -9.26
CA GLN A 59 18.21 -1.49 -9.50
C GLN A 59 19.55 -2.10 -9.08
N GLY A 60 20.42 -2.32 -10.05
CA GLY A 60 21.83 -2.65 -9.85
C GLY A 60 22.75 -1.48 -10.19
N GLU A 61 24.06 -1.73 -10.23
CA GLU A 61 25.09 -0.71 -10.50
C GLU A 61 24.94 -0.02 -11.86
N GLN A 62 24.44 -0.75 -12.87
CA GLN A 62 24.27 -0.26 -14.24
C GLN A 62 22.86 0.28 -14.52
N GLY A 63 22.03 0.43 -13.48
CA GLY A 63 20.64 0.88 -13.59
C GLY A 63 19.63 -0.24 -13.33
N TRP A 64 18.39 0.00 -13.77
CA TRP A 64 17.28 -0.93 -13.60
C TRP A 64 17.40 -2.13 -14.54
N SER A 65 17.11 -3.32 -14.02
CA SER A 65 16.99 -4.54 -14.81
C SER A 65 15.80 -4.44 -15.77
N THR A 66 15.80 -5.27 -16.82
CA THR A 66 14.60 -5.48 -17.62
C THR A 66 13.44 -5.90 -16.71
N ALA A 67 12.29 -5.27 -16.91
CA ALA A 67 11.08 -5.56 -16.14
C ALA A 67 10.62 -7.01 -16.40
N GLN A 68 10.45 -7.78 -15.34
CA GLN A 68 9.88 -9.13 -15.39
C GLN A 68 8.41 -9.10 -14.97
N SER A 69 7.60 -10.02 -15.51
CA SER A 69 6.20 -10.17 -15.12
C SER A 69 6.13 -11.08 -13.90
N LEU A 70 5.38 -10.66 -12.88
CA LEU A 70 5.14 -11.45 -11.67
C LEU A 70 3.82 -12.23 -11.73
N SER A 71 2.82 -11.73 -12.47
CA SER A 71 1.50 -12.39 -12.57
C SER A 71 1.42 -13.44 -13.68
N GLY A 72 2.18 -13.29 -14.78
CA GLY A 72 2.37 -14.34 -15.79
C GLY A 72 1.16 -14.69 -16.66
N ASP A 73 0.01 -14.02 -16.49
CA ASP A 73 -1.20 -14.26 -17.28
C ASP A 73 -1.90 -12.95 -17.74
N ALA A 74 -3.02 -13.10 -18.46
CA ALA A 74 -3.77 -12.01 -19.08
C ALA A 74 -4.86 -11.39 -18.16
N GLY A 75 -4.80 -11.66 -16.86
CA GLY A 75 -5.73 -11.14 -15.86
C GLY A 75 -5.61 -9.64 -15.61
N ILE A 76 -6.38 -9.15 -14.63
CA ILE A 76 -6.33 -7.77 -14.17
C ILE A 76 -5.68 -7.74 -12.78
N HIS A 77 -4.37 -7.57 -12.74
CA HIS A 77 -3.57 -7.53 -11.52
C HIS A 77 -3.24 -6.08 -11.14
N ILE A 78 -3.61 -5.69 -9.93
CA ILE A 78 -3.60 -4.29 -9.48
C ILE A 78 -3.12 -4.17 -8.05
N THR A 79 -2.80 -2.92 -7.67
CA THR A 79 -2.44 -2.51 -6.30
C THR A 79 -1.32 -3.35 -5.68
N PRO A 80 -0.13 -3.44 -6.33
CA PRO A 80 1.00 -4.12 -5.73
C PRO A 80 1.49 -3.38 -4.48
N ALA A 81 1.80 -4.13 -3.43
CA ALA A 81 2.53 -3.66 -2.26
C ALA A 81 3.75 -4.55 -2.03
N MET A 82 4.80 -4.02 -1.41
CA MET A 82 6.07 -4.72 -1.28
C MET A 82 6.76 -4.44 0.05
N ALA A 83 7.40 -5.47 0.61
CA ALA A 83 8.28 -5.38 1.75
C ALA A 83 9.54 -6.23 1.50
N THR A 84 10.59 -5.99 2.29
CA THR A 84 11.83 -6.76 2.20
C THR A 84 12.20 -7.25 3.58
N ASP A 85 12.52 -8.54 3.65
CA ASP A 85 12.92 -9.17 4.90
C ASP A 85 14.42 -9.00 5.18
N GLN A 86 14.85 -9.41 6.38
CA GLN A 86 16.25 -9.26 6.82
C GLN A 86 17.23 -10.13 6.02
N SER A 87 16.76 -11.11 5.25
CA SER A 87 17.59 -11.89 4.32
C SER A 87 17.81 -11.16 2.98
N GLY A 88 17.05 -10.09 2.74
CA GLY A 88 17.02 -9.36 1.48
C GLY A 88 16.00 -9.91 0.48
N THR A 89 15.19 -10.90 0.88
CA THR A 89 14.09 -11.42 0.05
C THR A 89 12.99 -10.38 -0.01
N VAL A 90 12.51 -10.12 -1.23
CA VAL A 90 11.46 -9.16 -1.51
C VAL A 90 10.13 -9.87 -1.65
N TRP A 91 9.15 -9.44 -0.88
CA TRP A 91 7.79 -9.96 -0.91
C TRP A 91 6.90 -8.95 -1.62
N VAL A 92 6.27 -9.36 -2.71
CA VAL A 92 5.32 -8.53 -3.46
C VAL A 92 3.95 -9.18 -3.34
N VAL A 93 2.96 -8.41 -2.90
CA VAL A 93 1.56 -8.83 -2.81
C VAL A 93 0.70 -7.98 -3.73
N TRP A 94 -0.33 -8.54 -4.34
CA TRP A 94 -1.25 -7.79 -5.22
C TRP A 94 -2.64 -8.41 -5.25
N VAL A 95 -3.58 -7.71 -5.89
CA VAL A 95 -4.93 -8.20 -6.14
C VAL A 95 -5.09 -8.58 -7.60
N GLU A 96 -5.52 -9.81 -7.88
CA GLU A 96 -6.12 -10.18 -9.16
C GLU A 96 -7.63 -9.92 -9.11
N ARG A 97 -8.14 -9.17 -10.08
CA ARG A 97 -9.56 -8.96 -10.29
C ARG A 97 -10.10 -9.96 -11.31
N GLY A 98 -10.76 -11.01 -10.81
CA GLY A 98 -11.50 -11.98 -11.61
C GLY A 98 -12.99 -11.65 -11.72
N THR A 99 -13.72 -12.45 -12.50
CA THR A 99 -15.19 -12.38 -12.59
C THR A 99 -15.87 -12.87 -11.31
N ASP A 100 -15.25 -13.85 -10.64
CA ASP A 100 -15.84 -14.59 -9.53
C ASP A 100 -15.36 -14.08 -8.15
N GLY A 101 -14.41 -13.13 -8.15
CA GLY A 101 -13.85 -12.58 -6.92
C GLY A 101 -12.54 -11.82 -7.16
N TYR A 102 -12.05 -11.16 -6.11
CA TYR A 102 -10.78 -10.44 -6.14
C TYR A 102 -9.79 -11.17 -5.23
N ILE A 103 -8.76 -11.77 -5.80
CA ILE A 103 -7.87 -12.74 -5.13
C ILE A 103 -6.57 -12.05 -4.73
N LEU A 104 -6.04 -12.38 -3.55
CA LEU A 104 -4.73 -11.91 -3.10
C LEU A 104 -3.65 -12.88 -3.54
N HIS A 105 -2.63 -12.37 -4.21
CA HIS A 105 -1.47 -13.13 -4.66
C HIS A 105 -0.21 -12.61 -4.00
N TYR A 106 0.82 -13.45 -3.94
CA TYR A 106 2.14 -13.05 -3.52
C TYR A 106 3.23 -13.73 -4.35
N ASN A 107 4.37 -13.05 -4.48
CA ASN A 107 5.66 -13.64 -4.87
C ASN A 107 6.72 -13.29 -3.82
N ALA A 108 7.59 -14.24 -3.51
CA ALA A 108 8.87 -14.02 -2.86
C ALA A 108 9.97 -13.97 -3.93
N ILE A 109 10.88 -12.99 -3.84
CA ILE A 109 11.89 -12.72 -4.86
C ILE A 109 13.25 -12.59 -4.19
N ASP A 110 14.17 -13.50 -4.51
CA ASP A 110 15.56 -13.45 -4.08
C ASP A 110 16.45 -13.07 -5.26
N ASN A 111 17.19 -11.97 -5.11
CA ASN A 111 18.09 -11.42 -6.13
C ASN A 111 17.49 -11.38 -7.55
N GLY A 112 16.22 -10.95 -7.64
CA GLY A 112 15.48 -10.85 -8.91
C GLY A 112 14.94 -12.17 -9.45
N THR A 113 15.04 -13.27 -8.73
CA THR A 113 14.44 -14.56 -9.09
C THR A 113 13.25 -14.85 -8.18
N VAL A 114 12.10 -15.22 -8.76
CA VAL A 114 10.94 -15.66 -7.96
C VAL A 114 11.26 -17.02 -7.31
N THR A 115 11.21 -17.07 -5.99
CA THR A 115 11.51 -18.26 -5.18
C THR A 115 10.28 -18.90 -4.55
N ALA A 116 9.20 -18.14 -4.42
CA ALA A 116 7.88 -18.65 -4.05
C ALA A 116 6.80 -17.82 -4.74
N ASP A 117 5.70 -18.47 -5.09
CA ASP A 117 4.49 -17.89 -5.65
C ASP A 117 3.27 -18.54 -4.98
N GLY A 118 2.16 -17.80 -4.90
CA GLY A 118 0.92 -18.35 -4.36
C GLY A 118 -0.14 -17.30 -4.07
N THR A 119 -1.15 -17.72 -3.31
CA THR A 119 -2.24 -16.86 -2.86
C THR A 119 -2.26 -16.71 -1.35
N ILE A 120 -2.75 -15.57 -0.87
CA ILE A 120 -3.02 -15.34 0.54
C ILE A 120 -4.45 -15.80 0.80
N PRO A 121 -4.70 -16.75 1.74
CA PRO A 121 -6.05 -17.17 2.07
C PRO A 121 -6.91 -15.98 2.50
N SER A 122 -8.19 -15.98 2.14
CA SER A 122 -9.14 -14.97 2.58
C SER A 122 -10.53 -15.60 2.69
N PRO A 123 -11.31 -15.29 3.74
CA PRO A 123 -12.72 -15.67 3.80
C PRO A 123 -13.59 -14.82 2.87
N CYS A 124 -13.04 -13.75 2.29
CA CYS A 124 -13.78 -12.76 1.53
C CYS A 124 -13.82 -13.08 0.03
N THR A 125 -14.95 -12.74 -0.60
CA THR A 125 -15.12 -12.88 -2.06
C THR A 125 -14.36 -11.80 -2.84
N ARG A 126 -14.16 -10.63 -2.23
CA ARG A 126 -13.43 -9.52 -2.84
C ARG A 126 -12.47 -8.91 -1.83
N ASN A 127 -11.19 -8.84 -2.20
CA ASN A 127 -10.12 -8.26 -1.40
C ASN A 127 -9.60 -6.98 -2.08
N TYR A 128 -9.19 -6.01 -1.29
CA TYR A 128 -8.83 -4.66 -1.74
C TYR A 128 -7.65 -4.11 -0.97
N ALA A 129 -6.89 -3.24 -1.65
CA ALA A 129 -5.84 -2.41 -1.06
C ALA A 129 -4.92 -3.20 -0.12
N PRO A 130 -4.24 -4.25 -0.61
CA PRO A 130 -3.33 -5.01 0.21
C PRO A 130 -2.17 -4.11 0.64
N THR A 131 -1.68 -4.35 1.85
CA THR A 131 -0.48 -3.75 2.42
C THR A 131 0.36 -4.87 3.03
N VAL A 132 1.68 -4.69 3.04
CA VAL A 132 2.64 -5.69 3.50
C VAL A 132 3.74 -5.01 4.30
N LEU A 133 4.21 -5.69 5.35
CA LEU A 133 5.25 -5.23 6.26
C LEU A 133 6.13 -6.42 6.65
N VAL A 134 7.41 -6.19 6.88
CA VAL A 134 8.24 -7.10 7.68
C VAL A 134 8.54 -6.41 9.00
N ASP A 135 8.18 -7.04 10.12
CA ASP A 135 8.38 -6.48 11.46
C ASP A 135 9.80 -6.73 12.01
N GLU A 136 10.08 -6.32 13.26
CA GLU A 136 11.44 -6.37 13.81
C GLU A 136 11.88 -7.81 14.08
N SER A 137 10.90 -8.69 14.31
CA SER A 137 11.10 -10.12 14.48
C SER A 137 11.26 -10.85 13.14
N ASN A 138 11.37 -10.11 12.03
CA ASN A 138 11.42 -10.62 10.67
C ASN A 138 10.15 -11.37 10.24
N THR A 139 9.01 -11.07 10.86
CA THR A 139 7.72 -11.65 10.49
C THR A 139 7.13 -10.85 9.32
N LEU A 140 6.79 -11.53 8.23
CA LEU A 140 6.06 -10.93 7.12
C LEU A 140 4.56 -10.87 7.46
N TRP A 141 4.00 -9.68 7.43
CA TRP A 141 2.59 -9.39 7.62
C TRP A 141 1.96 -8.93 6.31
N ALA A 142 0.76 -9.40 6.01
CA ALA A 142 -0.12 -8.84 5.00
C ALA A 142 -1.45 -8.44 5.65
N ALA A 143 -2.00 -7.31 5.22
CA ALA A 143 -3.34 -6.89 5.58
C ALA A 143 -4.10 -6.34 4.38
N TRP A 144 -5.43 -6.43 4.41
CA TRP A 144 -6.29 -6.05 3.30
C TRP A 144 -7.69 -5.69 3.80
N GLY A 145 -8.42 -4.89 3.00
CA GLY A 145 -9.86 -4.74 3.14
C GLY A 145 -10.56 -5.90 2.44
N GLY A 146 -11.48 -6.58 3.11
CA GLY A 146 -12.18 -7.74 2.59
C GLY A 146 -13.69 -7.56 2.63
N PHE A 147 -14.39 -7.88 1.54
CA PHE A 147 -15.84 -7.95 1.49
C PHE A 147 -16.33 -9.38 1.73
N ASP A 148 -16.99 -9.58 2.87
CA ASP A 148 -17.44 -10.89 3.35
C ASP A 148 -18.83 -11.30 2.81
N GLY A 149 -19.54 -10.36 2.18
CA GLY A 149 -20.93 -10.54 1.73
C GLY A 149 -21.89 -9.48 2.26
N GLN A 150 -21.53 -8.81 3.35
CA GLN A 150 -22.33 -7.75 3.98
C GLN A 150 -21.66 -6.38 3.81
N ASP A 151 -20.43 -6.24 4.30
CA ASP A 151 -19.66 -5.01 4.30
C ASP A 151 -18.14 -5.26 4.14
N GLU A 152 -17.35 -4.18 4.18
CA GLU A 152 -15.90 -4.24 4.11
C GLU A 152 -15.28 -4.22 5.50
N ASP A 153 -14.44 -5.20 5.80
CA ASP A 153 -13.74 -5.38 7.07
C ASP A 153 -12.22 -5.43 6.86
N ILE A 154 -11.44 -5.21 7.92
CA ILE A 154 -9.98 -5.34 7.86
C ILE A 154 -9.50 -6.70 8.35
N TYR A 155 -8.76 -7.38 7.48
CA TYR A 155 -8.13 -8.66 7.76
C TYR A 155 -6.61 -8.54 7.74
N ALA A 156 -5.95 -9.39 8.53
CA ALA A 156 -4.51 -9.57 8.53
C ALA A 156 -4.14 -11.06 8.55
N SER A 157 -2.98 -11.37 8.00
CA SER A 157 -2.34 -12.69 8.07
C SER A 157 -0.83 -12.49 8.13
N PHE A 158 -0.12 -13.44 8.73
CA PHE A 158 1.34 -13.42 8.77
C PHE A 158 1.92 -14.73 8.23
N TRP A 159 3.12 -14.64 7.68
CA TRP A 159 3.87 -15.80 7.18
C TRP A 159 4.58 -16.51 8.35
N ASP A 160 4.33 -17.80 8.53
CA ASP A 160 4.96 -18.60 9.59
C ASP A 160 6.33 -19.19 9.20
N GLY A 161 6.81 -18.87 7.99
CA GLY A 161 8.01 -19.44 7.39
C GLY A 161 7.71 -20.48 6.31
N VAL A 162 6.49 -21.04 6.28
CA VAL A 162 6.08 -22.10 5.35
C VAL A 162 4.76 -21.77 4.67
N VAL A 163 3.79 -21.26 5.41
CA VAL A 163 2.45 -20.89 4.92
C VAL A 163 1.96 -19.60 5.58
N TRP A 164 0.96 -18.98 4.96
CA TRP A 164 0.20 -17.90 5.59
C TRP A 164 -0.66 -18.44 6.73
N SER A 165 -0.69 -17.71 7.84
CA SER A 165 -1.62 -17.99 8.95
C SER A 165 -3.07 -17.87 8.47
N PRO A 166 -4.03 -18.53 9.15
CA PRO A 166 -5.43 -18.25 8.92
C PRO A 166 -5.70 -16.73 9.02
N PRO A 167 -6.54 -16.16 8.13
CA PRO A 167 -6.87 -14.74 8.18
C PRO A 167 -7.55 -14.38 9.49
N GLN A 168 -7.14 -13.25 10.06
CA GLN A 168 -7.65 -12.72 11.31
C GLN A 168 -8.39 -11.42 11.03
N LEU A 169 -9.61 -11.31 11.55
CA LEU A 169 -10.30 -10.02 11.63
C LEU A 169 -9.57 -9.15 12.65
N VAL A 170 -9.21 -7.94 12.25
CA VAL A 170 -8.39 -7.01 13.06
C VAL A 170 -9.20 -6.30 14.14
N HIS A 171 -10.52 -6.25 13.98
CA HIS A 171 -11.44 -5.59 14.88
C HIS A 171 -12.66 -6.47 15.18
N GLU A 172 -13.49 -6.02 16.11
CA GLU A 172 -14.82 -6.62 16.29
C GLU A 172 -15.71 -6.34 15.06
N GLY A 173 -16.49 -7.35 14.67
CA GLY A 173 -17.44 -7.21 13.56
C GLY A 173 -18.42 -6.07 13.82
N ASN A 174 -18.67 -5.27 12.80
CA ASN A 174 -19.59 -4.15 12.85
C ASN A 174 -20.33 -4.02 11.51
N ASP A 175 -21.26 -3.08 11.38
CA ASP A 175 -22.06 -2.91 10.15
C ASP A 175 -21.66 -1.63 9.39
N VAL A 176 -20.38 -1.23 9.44
CA VAL A 176 -19.88 -0.07 8.72
C VAL A 176 -18.60 -0.40 7.95
N PRO A 177 -18.40 0.20 6.75
CA PRO A 177 -17.19 -0.08 5.98
C PRO A 177 -15.92 0.35 6.69
N ASP A 178 -15.02 -0.60 6.88
CA ASP A 178 -13.65 -0.46 7.33
C ASP A 178 -12.71 -0.75 6.14
N ILE A 179 -12.02 0.28 5.65
CA ILE A 179 -11.32 0.24 4.35
C ILE A 179 -9.91 0.83 4.41
N LEU A 180 -9.10 0.53 3.39
CA LEU A 180 -7.79 1.11 3.13
C LEU A 180 -6.81 0.90 4.31
N PRO A 181 -6.49 -0.35 4.67
CA PRO A 181 -5.54 -0.61 5.73
C PRO A 181 -4.13 -0.15 5.35
N VAL A 182 -3.37 0.23 6.36
CA VAL A 182 -1.93 0.50 6.28
C VAL A 182 -1.27 -0.23 7.44
N LEU A 183 -0.31 -1.09 7.13
CA LEU A 183 0.58 -1.70 8.13
C LEU A 183 1.79 -0.80 8.37
N GLY A 184 2.25 -0.79 9.61
CA GLY A 184 3.52 -0.21 9.99
C GLY A 184 4.12 -0.92 11.19
N GLN A 185 5.36 -0.58 11.50
CA GLN A 185 6.06 -1.08 12.67
C GLN A 185 6.00 -0.04 13.79
N GLY A 186 5.70 -0.49 15.01
CA GLY A 186 5.69 0.34 16.20
C GLY A 186 7.06 0.39 16.87
N ASP A 187 7.25 1.32 17.81
CA ASP A 187 8.50 1.46 18.57
C ASP A 187 8.86 0.21 19.42
N ASN A 188 7.90 -0.69 19.62
CA ASN A 188 8.10 -1.98 20.29
C ASN A 188 8.52 -3.11 19.33
N GLY A 189 8.75 -2.79 18.04
CA GLY A 189 9.13 -3.73 17.01
C GLY A 189 7.98 -4.55 16.42
N HIS A 190 6.78 -4.47 17.00
CA HIS A 190 5.61 -5.20 16.56
C HIS A 190 4.85 -4.43 15.46
N ALA A 191 4.02 -5.15 14.71
CA ALA A 191 3.12 -4.55 13.74
C ALA A 191 2.03 -3.70 14.42
N TRP A 192 1.66 -2.60 13.77
CA TRP A 192 0.40 -1.91 13.97
C TRP A 192 -0.33 -1.80 12.63
N ILE A 193 -1.63 -1.61 12.70
CA ILE A 193 -2.48 -1.41 11.53
C ILE A 193 -3.41 -0.23 11.75
N SER A 194 -3.49 0.67 10.77
CA SER A 194 -4.50 1.73 10.74
C SER A 194 -5.41 1.56 9.53
N TRP A 195 -6.65 2.01 9.64
CA TRP A 195 -7.60 1.98 8.54
C TRP A 195 -8.60 3.13 8.62
N THR A 196 -9.39 3.29 7.56
CA THR A 196 -10.47 4.27 7.47
C THR A 196 -11.80 3.61 7.77
N LYS A 197 -12.46 4.05 8.85
CA LYS A 197 -13.81 3.64 9.24
C LYS A 197 -14.85 4.63 8.74
N LEU A 198 -15.88 4.17 8.03
CA LEU A 198 -16.93 5.02 7.45
C LEU A 198 -18.24 4.94 8.24
N GLN A 199 -18.46 5.88 9.16
CA GLN A 199 -19.65 5.89 10.00
C GLN A 199 -20.42 7.21 9.84
N ASN A 200 -21.75 7.15 9.70
CA ASN A 200 -22.63 8.32 9.56
C ASN A 200 -22.18 9.30 8.45
N ASN A 201 -21.69 8.77 7.33
CA ASN A 201 -21.15 9.54 6.21
C ASN A 201 -19.90 10.39 6.56
N GLN A 202 -19.20 10.01 7.64
CA GLN A 202 -17.92 10.59 8.05
C GLN A 202 -16.84 9.51 8.03
N SER A 203 -15.60 9.91 7.75
CA SER A 203 -14.43 9.03 7.79
C SER A 203 -13.64 9.27 9.06
N TYR A 204 -13.35 8.19 9.78
CA TYR A 204 -12.49 8.17 10.96
C TYR A 204 -11.23 7.37 10.66
N THR A 205 -10.09 7.80 11.20
CA THR A 205 -8.90 6.94 11.22
C THR A 205 -8.87 6.23 12.56
N VAL A 206 -8.72 4.92 12.50
CA VAL A 206 -8.66 4.04 13.66
C VAL A 206 -7.46 3.13 13.49
N HIS A 207 -6.90 2.66 14.59
CA HIS A 207 -5.75 1.76 14.58
C HIS A 207 -5.86 0.66 15.64
N ALA A 208 -5.10 -0.42 15.43
CA ALA A 208 -4.90 -1.50 16.37
C ALA A 208 -3.41 -1.87 16.42
N LEU A 209 -2.96 -2.34 17.58
CA LEU A 209 -1.58 -2.73 17.84
C LEU A 209 -1.51 -4.25 18.02
N TRP A 210 -0.46 -4.88 17.49
CA TRP A 210 -0.17 -6.29 17.76
C TRP A 210 0.61 -6.44 19.07
N ASP A 211 0.10 -7.25 20.00
CA ASP A 211 0.75 -7.50 21.29
C ASP A 211 1.66 -8.74 21.32
N GLY A 212 1.76 -9.46 20.20
CA GLY A 212 2.46 -10.75 20.11
C GLY A 212 1.51 -11.95 20.00
N ALA A 213 0.23 -11.77 20.34
CA ALA A 213 -0.78 -12.84 20.29
C ALA A 213 -2.10 -12.40 19.66
N ALA A 214 -2.50 -11.14 19.83
CA ALA A 214 -3.73 -10.59 19.31
C ALA A 214 -3.61 -9.10 18.94
N TRP A 215 -4.54 -8.64 18.11
CA TRP A 215 -4.77 -7.22 17.87
C TRP A 215 -5.48 -6.60 19.07
N SER A 216 -5.04 -5.41 19.46
CA SER A 216 -5.74 -4.60 20.46
C SER A 216 -7.12 -4.17 19.94
N PRO A 217 -8.08 -3.84 20.82
CA PRO A 217 -9.30 -3.17 20.39
C PRO A 217 -8.99 -1.90 19.59
N PRO A 218 -9.81 -1.57 18.55
CA PRO A 218 -9.59 -0.38 17.74
C PRO A 218 -9.59 0.91 18.58
N GLN A 219 -8.60 1.76 18.33
CA GLN A 219 -8.48 3.08 18.93
C GLN A 219 -8.67 4.14 17.86
N ALA A 220 -9.52 5.13 18.11
CA ALA A 220 -9.69 6.25 17.19
C ALA A 220 -8.50 7.21 17.31
N ASP A 221 -7.91 7.56 16.18
CA ASP A 221 -6.98 8.68 16.13
C ASP A 221 -7.78 9.96 16.31
N SER A 222 -7.52 10.69 17.40
CA SER A 222 -8.18 11.96 17.66
C SER A 222 -7.63 13.07 16.76
N PHE A 223 -7.75 12.93 15.44
CA PHE A 223 -7.62 14.05 14.51
C PHE A 223 -8.98 14.68 14.32
N ASN A 224 -9.28 15.66 15.17
CA ASN A 224 -10.40 16.56 14.97
C ASN A 224 -10.13 17.35 13.66
N SER A 225 -10.91 17.11 12.61
CA SER A 225 -10.70 17.69 11.27
C SER A 225 -11.00 19.20 11.17
N THR A 226 -10.83 19.96 12.25
CA THR A 226 -11.15 21.39 12.31
C THR A 226 -9.92 22.30 12.24
N SER A 227 -8.72 21.80 11.97
CA SER A 227 -7.53 22.65 11.82
C SER A 227 -6.49 22.09 10.85
N ALA A 228 -6.75 22.23 9.54
CA ALA A 228 -5.70 22.30 8.51
C ALA A 228 -6.30 22.68 7.15
N THR A 229 -6.91 23.87 7.04
CA THR A 229 -6.99 24.56 5.75
C THR A 229 -5.81 25.51 5.67
N THR A 230 -4.61 24.97 5.48
CA THR A 230 -3.48 25.80 5.06
C THR A 230 -3.63 26.00 3.56
N GLN A 231 -4.25 27.12 3.17
CA GLN A 231 -4.18 27.57 1.79
C GLN A 231 -2.71 27.81 1.45
N PHE A 232 -2.17 27.03 0.51
CA PHE A 232 -0.87 27.32 -0.08
C PHE A 232 -1.00 28.59 -0.94
N GLN A 233 -0.56 29.74 -0.42
CA GLN A 233 -0.24 30.90 -1.25
C GLN A 233 1.22 30.82 -1.68
N SER A 234 1.48 31.20 -2.94
CA SER A 234 2.72 30.95 -3.67
C SER A 234 3.92 31.82 -3.27
N GLY A 235 4.17 32.04 -1.96
CA GLY A 235 5.15 33.01 -1.48
C GLY A 235 6.24 32.50 -0.54
N ASP A 236 6.00 31.45 0.25
CA ASP A 236 6.84 31.20 1.44
C ASP A 236 7.78 30.00 1.26
N VAL A 237 8.84 30.20 0.48
CA VAL A 237 10.07 29.40 0.53
C VAL A 237 11.24 30.27 0.98
N SER A 238 11.35 30.51 2.29
CA SER A 238 12.67 30.76 2.91
C SER A 238 12.61 30.58 4.43
N ALA A 239 13.67 29.97 4.98
CA ALA A 239 14.05 29.85 6.39
C ALA A 239 13.31 28.81 7.26
N ALA A 240 13.84 27.58 7.26
CA ALA A 240 13.75 26.68 8.41
C ALA A 240 14.91 26.98 9.38
N ALA A 241 14.60 27.58 10.54
CA ALA A 241 15.41 27.49 11.77
C ALA A 241 14.63 28.10 12.95
N ALA A 242 14.13 27.25 13.86
CA ALA A 242 14.12 27.43 15.32
C ALA A 242 13.00 26.61 16.00
N THR A 243 13.45 25.74 16.92
CA THR A 243 12.83 25.23 18.17
C THR A 243 11.37 25.60 18.50
N THR A 244 10.59 24.62 18.97
CA THR A 244 10.26 24.41 20.41
C THR A 244 9.49 23.10 20.63
N ALA A 245 9.87 22.38 21.69
CA ALA A 245 9.19 21.22 22.23
C ALA A 245 8.05 21.62 23.19
N SER A 246 6.94 20.86 23.22
CA SER A 246 6.21 20.49 24.44
C SER A 246 5.01 19.58 24.13
N ALA A 247 4.77 18.60 25.01
CA ALA A 247 3.71 17.57 25.02
C ALA A 247 4.05 16.24 24.29
N ALA A 248 5.17 15.65 24.71
CA ALA A 248 5.41 14.22 24.59
C ALA A 248 4.95 13.54 25.88
N ASP A 249 3.73 12.99 25.90
CA ASP A 249 3.40 11.81 26.71
C ASP A 249 2.07 11.19 26.25
N ARG A 250 2.09 9.87 26.00
CA ARG A 250 0.95 8.96 25.72
C ARG A 250 0.48 8.68 24.29
N LEU A 251 1.36 8.76 23.29
CA LEU A 251 1.19 7.97 22.06
C LEU A 251 2.55 7.33 21.71
N PRO A 252 2.64 6.04 21.33
CA PRO A 252 3.82 5.55 20.64
C PRO A 252 4.03 6.43 19.41
N ALA A 253 5.28 6.77 19.08
CA ALA A 253 5.57 7.74 18.05
C ALA A 253 5.15 7.16 16.69
N MET A 254 3.91 7.40 16.24
CA MET A 254 3.47 7.07 14.89
C MET A 254 4.39 7.83 13.91
N PRO A 255 5.26 7.16 13.14
CA PRO A 255 6.14 7.86 12.22
C PRO A 255 5.33 8.55 11.12
N ALA A 256 5.94 9.51 10.41
CA ALA A 256 5.36 10.31 9.33
C ALA A 256 4.70 9.49 8.17
N GLN A 257 4.77 8.17 8.22
CA GLN A 257 4.15 7.19 7.33
C GLN A 257 2.61 7.30 7.31
N ALA A 258 1.97 7.66 8.42
CA ALA A 258 0.51 7.84 8.46
C ALA A 258 0.03 9.12 7.75
N ALA A 259 0.92 10.11 7.57
CA ALA A 259 0.58 11.42 7.02
C ALA A 259 0.72 11.51 5.48
N SER A 260 1.38 10.55 4.82
CA SER A 260 1.50 10.52 3.35
C SER A 260 0.29 9.83 2.72
N ARG A 261 -0.89 10.46 2.81
CA ARG A 261 -2.07 10.01 2.07
C ARG A 261 -2.02 10.52 0.64
N ILE A 262 -1.40 9.74 -0.25
CA ILE A 262 -1.71 9.53 -1.68
C ILE A 262 -0.94 8.26 -2.08
N MET A 263 -1.59 7.35 -2.80
CA MET A 263 -1.06 6.05 -3.23
C MET A 263 0.45 6.02 -3.48
N GLY A 264 1.14 5.12 -2.77
CA GLY A 264 2.44 4.58 -3.18
C GLY A 264 3.61 5.56 -3.24
N VAL A 265 3.82 6.42 -2.23
CA VAL A 265 5.10 7.14 -2.09
C VAL A 265 5.51 7.22 -0.62
N MET A 266 6.53 6.44 -0.23
CA MET A 266 7.33 6.71 0.96
C MET A 266 8.42 7.73 0.56
N THR A 267 8.38 8.95 1.10
CA THR A 267 9.48 9.91 0.96
C THR A 267 10.48 9.70 2.09
N MET A 268 11.73 9.40 1.74
CA MET A 268 12.85 9.39 2.69
C MET A 268 13.50 10.79 2.75
N PRO A 269 13.83 11.31 3.95
CA PRO A 269 14.61 12.53 4.08
C PRO A 269 16.08 12.23 3.72
N GLY A 270 16.62 12.90 2.70
CA GLY A 270 18.06 12.89 2.40
C GLY A 270 18.44 12.59 0.95
N ALA A 271 17.51 12.16 0.09
CA ALA A 271 17.78 12.09 -1.34
C ALA A 271 17.56 13.48 -1.97
N GLY A 272 18.61 14.07 -2.52
CA GLY A 272 18.52 15.30 -3.31
C GLY A 272 17.52 15.14 -4.48
N PRO A 273 17.01 16.26 -5.04
CA PRO A 273 15.96 16.22 -6.05
C PRO A 273 16.40 15.39 -7.26
N VAL A 274 15.70 14.28 -7.52
CA VAL A 274 15.82 13.52 -8.76
C VAL A 274 15.29 14.43 -9.88
N GLN A 275 16.18 14.91 -10.73
CA GLN A 275 15.81 15.73 -11.88
C GLN A 275 14.99 14.88 -12.86
N SER A 276 13.77 15.34 -13.14
CA SER A 276 12.95 14.91 -14.25
C SER A 276 13.73 15.04 -15.56
N LEU A 277 13.92 13.92 -16.27
CA LEU A 277 14.33 13.94 -17.68
C LEU A 277 13.15 14.42 -18.53
N SER A 278 12.99 15.74 -18.63
CA SER A 278 12.12 16.37 -19.62
C SER A 278 12.98 16.93 -20.76
N ASP A 279 12.95 16.22 -21.89
CA ASP A 279 13.03 16.71 -23.27
C ASP A 279 14.05 17.80 -23.63
N ARG A 280 15.08 17.39 -24.38
CA ARG A 280 15.65 18.21 -25.47
C ARG A 280 14.97 17.82 -26.77
N ILE A 281 13.85 18.47 -27.09
CA ILE A 281 13.33 18.51 -28.46
C ILE A 281 14.16 19.53 -29.24
N VAL A 282 14.97 19.05 -30.19
CA VAL A 282 15.54 19.89 -31.25
C VAL A 282 14.51 19.97 -32.38
N PRO A 283 14.04 21.15 -32.79
CA PRO A 283 13.14 21.26 -33.93
C PRO A 283 13.97 21.12 -35.22
N LEU A 284 13.55 20.22 -36.11
CA LEU A 284 13.97 20.26 -37.51
C LEU A 284 12.82 20.80 -38.37
N ARG A 285 13.21 21.69 -39.29
CA ARG A 285 12.39 22.43 -40.25
C ARG A 285 11.67 21.53 -41.24
#